data_AF-A0A9W9LHN5-F1
#
_entry.id   AF-A0A9W9LHN5-F1
#
_cell.length_a   1.000
_cell.length_b   1.000
_cell.length_c   1.000
_cell.angle_alpha   90.00
_cell.angle_beta   90.00
_cell.angle_gamma   90.00
#
_symmetry.space_group_name_H-M   'P 1'
#
loop_
_entity.id
_entity.type
_entity.pdbx_description
1 polymer ?
#
loop_
_entity_poly.entity_id
_entity_poly.type
_entity_poly.pdbx_seq_one_letter_code
_entity_poly.pdbx_strand_id
1 'polypeptide(L)'
;MTAQIGETVPHHATPYPQKKKLTETFFIATEIKVEDDLIPPGAKPGTVPTDFVQATGLERLELIGKMQGIDIFDMRPLDASRKGMFAVTRGSR
;
A
#
# COMPACT_ATOMS: atom_id res chain seq x y z
N MET A 1 -12.95 48.20 10.45
CA MET A 1 -11.68 48.09 9.71
C MET A 1 -11.65 46.74 9.04
N THR A 2 -11.66 46.77 7.72
CA THR A 2 -11.63 45.66 6.77
C THR A 2 -10.27 44.95 6.78
N ALA A 3 -10.28 43.61 6.77
CA ALA A 3 -9.52 42.77 5.83
C ALA A 3 -9.62 41.30 6.26
N GLN A 4 -10.31 40.48 5.48
CA GLN A 4 -10.03 39.05 5.44
C GLN A 4 -9.87 38.65 3.97
N ILE A 5 -8.66 38.20 3.71
CA ILE A 5 -8.03 37.88 2.44
C ILE A 5 -8.14 36.38 2.20
N GLY A 6 -8.44 35.99 0.96
CA GLY A 6 -7.98 34.74 0.37
C GLY A 6 -8.87 33.50 0.52
N GLU A 7 -10.00 33.46 -0.20
CA GLU A 7 -10.57 32.18 -0.65
C GLU A 7 -10.03 31.87 -2.04
N THR A 8 -9.14 30.87 -2.14
CA THR A 8 -8.86 30.16 -3.40
C THR A 8 -8.53 28.69 -3.14
N VAL A 9 -9.61 27.87 -3.15
CA VAL A 9 -9.84 26.59 -3.89
C VAL A 9 -8.84 25.41 -3.76
N PRO A 10 -9.21 24.15 -4.09
CA PRO A 10 -10.45 23.39 -3.82
C PRO A 10 -10.26 21.84 -3.68
N HIS A 11 -11.40 21.15 -3.49
CA HIS A 11 -11.72 19.76 -3.88
C HIS A 11 -11.09 18.57 -3.14
N HIS A 12 -11.99 17.65 -2.76
CA HIS A 12 -11.82 16.28 -2.27
C HIS A 12 -11.22 16.09 -0.87
N ALA A 13 -11.98 16.44 0.18
CA ALA A 13 -11.86 15.68 1.42
C ALA A 13 -12.34 14.24 1.12
N THR A 14 -11.41 13.35 0.78
CA THR A 14 -11.70 11.92 0.87
C THR A 14 -11.98 11.63 2.34
N PRO A 15 -13.11 10.99 2.69
CA PRO A 15 -13.35 10.63 4.07
C PRO A 15 -12.31 9.59 4.46
N TYR A 16 -11.31 10.00 5.24
CA TYR A 16 -10.35 9.08 5.85
C TYR A 16 -11.12 7.97 6.56
N PRO A 17 -10.83 6.68 6.27
CA PRO A 17 -11.59 5.59 6.82
C PRO A 17 -11.47 5.59 8.35
N GLN A 18 -12.60 5.44 9.02
CA GLN A 18 -12.73 5.40 10.48
C GLN A 18 -11.72 4.40 11.08
N LYS A 19 -10.90 4.86 12.03
CA LYS A 19 -9.90 4.05 12.75
C LYS A 19 -10.56 2.78 13.31
N LYS A 20 -10.33 1.63 12.68
CA LYS A 20 -10.78 0.33 13.19
C LYS A 20 -9.93 -0.01 14.41
N LYS A 21 -10.59 -0.44 15.51
CA LYS A 21 -9.90 -0.96 16.70
C LYS A 21 -8.96 -2.08 16.25
N LEU A 22 -7.66 -1.89 16.45
CA LEU A 22 -6.60 -2.84 16.13
C LEU A 22 -6.68 -4.01 17.13
N THR A 23 -7.63 -4.90 16.93
CA THR A 23 -7.63 -6.23 17.54
C THR A 23 -6.60 -7.10 16.82
N GLU A 24 -6.08 -8.11 17.49
CA GLU A 24 -5.04 -9.04 17.02
C GLU A 24 -5.51 -9.90 15.83
N THR A 25 -5.81 -9.27 14.71
CA THR A 25 -6.34 -9.88 13.50
C THR A 25 -5.30 -9.78 12.40
N PHE A 26 -5.00 -10.93 11.78
CA PHE A 26 -4.21 -11.03 10.57
C PHE A 26 -4.66 -9.96 9.56
N PHE A 27 -3.79 -9.00 9.26
CA PHE A 27 -4.07 -7.97 8.26
C PHE A 27 -4.00 -8.61 6.87
N ILE A 28 -5.07 -8.52 6.09
CA ILE A 28 -5.07 -8.96 4.70
C ILE A 28 -4.39 -7.86 3.87
N ALA A 29 -3.44 -8.20 2.98
CA ALA A 29 -2.72 -7.20 2.17
C ALA A 29 -3.67 -6.29 1.36
N THR A 30 -4.85 -6.79 1.01
CA THR A 30 -5.90 -6.05 0.29
C THR A 30 -6.59 -4.96 1.11
N GLU A 31 -6.42 -4.95 2.45
CA GLU A 31 -7.03 -3.95 3.33
C GLU A 31 -6.15 -2.71 3.56
N ILE A 32 -4.86 -2.78 3.21
CA ILE A 32 -3.89 -1.69 3.35
C ILE A 32 -4.17 -0.66 2.27
N LYS A 33 -4.53 0.57 2.66
CA LYS A 33 -4.88 1.65 1.72
C LYS A 33 -3.98 2.86 1.86
N VAL A 34 -3.51 3.12 3.08
CA VAL A 34 -2.66 4.27 3.42
C VAL A 34 -1.47 3.83 4.25
N GLU A 35 -0.45 4.68 4.33
CA GLU A 35 0.80 4.40 5.06
C GLU A 35 0.56 4.20 6.57
N ASP A 36 -0.46 4.86 7.13
CA ASP A 36 -0.84 4.70 8.54
C ASP A 36 -1.32 3.27 8.88
N ASP A 37 -1.84 2.52 7.90
CA ASP A 37 -2.22 1.11 8.07
C ASP A 37 -0.99 0.21 8.29
N LEU A 38 0.21 0.73 7.99
CA LEU A 38 1.48 0.04 8.14
C LEU A 38 2.18 0.33 9.48
N ILE A 39 1.47 0.92 10.45
CA ILE A 39 1.98 1.16 11.80
C ILE A 39 1.53 0.02 12.73
N PRO A 40 2.45 -0.79 13.30
CA PRO A 40 2.09 -1.86 14.22
C PRO A 40 1.67 -1.32 15.60
N PRO A 41 0.95 -2.14 16.39
CA PRO A 41 0.61 -1.82 17.78
C PRO A 41 1.81 -1.85 18.75
N GLY A 42 2.97 -2.38 18.32
CA GLY A 42 4.16 -2.54 19.16
C GLY A 42 4.13 -3.76 20.08
N ALA A 43 5.29 -4.16 20.60
CA ALA A 43 5.42 -5.25 21.55
C ALA A 43 5.12 -4.82 22.98
N LYS A 44 4.66 -5.75 23.82
CA LYS A 44 4.52 -5.52 25.27
C LYS A 44 5.90 -5.29 25.92
N PRO A 45 6.02 -4.38 26.90
CA PRO A 45 7.27 -4.17 27.62
C PRO A 45 7.80 -5.48 28.25
N GLY A 46 9.11 -5.72 28.16
CA GLY A 46 9.75 -6.93 28.69
C GLY A 46 9.67 -8.17 27.78
N THR A 47 9.06 -8.06 26.60
CA THR A 47 9.11 -9.09 25.55
C THR A 47 10.10 -8.68 24.46
N VAL A 48 10.79 -9.66 23.88
CA VAL A 48 11.58 -9.43 22.66
C VAL A 48 10.62 -9.27 21.49
N PRO A 49 10.62 -8.12 20.80
CA PRO A 49 9.74 -7.88 19.67
C PRO A 49 10.08 -8.80 18.51
N THR A 50 9.06 -9.34 17.85
CA THR A 50 9.21 -9.99 16.55
C THR A 50 9.15 -8.95 15.43
N ASP A 51 9.72 -9.24 14.27
CA ASP A 51 9.68 -8.35 13.10
C ASP A 51 8.25 -7.92 12.75
N PHE A 52 7.26 -8.81 12.89
CA PHE A 52 5.86 -8.49 12.65
C PHE A 52 5.28 -7.37 13.54
N VAL A 53 5.78 -7.16 14.75
CA VAL A 53 5.24 -6.14 15.67
C VAL A 53 6.05 -4.85 15.69
N GLN A 54 7.16 -4.80 14.95
CA GLN A 54 8.03 -3.62 14.85
C GLN A 54 8.26 -3.13 13.43
N ALA A 55 8.12 -3.98 12.41
CA ALA A 55 8.23 -3.56 11.02
C ALA A 55 7.20 -2.47 10.71
N THR A 56 7.67 -1.44 10.01
CA THR A 56 6.88 -0.28 9.58
C THR A 56 7.05 -0.02 8.08
N GLY A 57 6.09 0.66 7.46
CA GLY A 57 6.20 1.07 6.05
C GLY A 57 6.34 -0.12 5.09
N LEU A 58 7.25 0.01 4.11
CA LEU A 58 7.46 -0.99 3.05
C LEU A 58 7.88 -2.36 3.57
N GLU A 59 8.68 -2.40 4.63
CA GLU A 59 9.11 -3.65 5.27
C GLU A 59 7.91 -4.43 5.81
N ARG A 60 6.97 -3.72 6.46
CA ARG A 60 5.74 -4.33 6.98
C ARG A 60 4.85 -4.85 5.87
N LEU A 61 4.71 -4.05 4.81
CA LEU A 61 3.91 -4.39 3.65
C LEU A 61 4.41 -5.71 3.03
N GLU A 62 5.72 -5.79 2.75
CA GLU A 62 6.36 -7.01 2.25
C GLU A 62 6.18 -8.21 3.18
N LEU A 63 6.38 -8.02 4.48
CA LEU A 63 6.25 -9.08 5.49
C LEU A 63 4.82 -9.65 5.52
N ILE A 64 3.80 -8.80 5.49
CA ILE A 64 2.39 -9.20 5.43
C ILE A 64 2.11 -10.00 4.14
N GLY A 65 2.63 -9.54 3.00
CA GLY A 65 2.53 -10.25 1.73
C GLY A 65 3.15 -11.64 1.77
N LYS A 66 4.39 -11.75 2.25
CA LYS A 66 5.11 -13.03 2.39
C LYS A 66 4.37 -14.01 3.30
N MET A 67 3.79 -13.54 4.41
CA MET A 67 2.97 -14.37 5.29
C MET A 67 1.70 -14.91 4.60
N GLN A 68 1.24 -14.24 3.55
CA GLN A 68 0.10 -14.66 2.71
C GLN A 68 0.52 -15.43 1.47
N GLY A 69 1.83 -15.64 1.26
CA GLY A 69 2.37 -16.25 0.04
C GLY A 69 2.29 -15.34 -1.20
N ILE A 70 2.11 -14.03 -1.01
CA ILE A 70 2.07 -13.03 -2.07
C ILE A 70 3.41 -12.30 -2.10
N ASP A 71 4.09 -12.33 -3.24
CA ASP A 71 5.24 -11.47 -3.48
C ASP A 71 4.75 -10.09 -3.94
N ILE A 72 4.81 -9.10 -3.06
CA ILE A 72 4.27 -7.76 -3.35
C ILE A 72 5.19 -6.99 -4.29
N PHE A 73 6.49 -7.29 -4.29
CA PHE A 73 7.44 -6.69 -5.19
C PHE A 73 7.72 -7.66 -6.33
N ASP A 74 7.20 -7.36 -7.52
CA ASP A 74 7.43 -8.24 -8.68
C ASP A 74 8.90 -8.17 -9.11
N MET A 75 9.70 -9.09 -8.59
CA MET A 75 11.11 -9.27 -8.93
C MET A 75 11.30 -10.34 -10.02
N ARG A 76 10.22 -10.86 -10.58
CA ARG A 76 10.33 -11.87 -11.64
C ARG A 76 10.98 -11.22 -12.86
N PRO A 77 11.88 -11.95 -13.56
CA PRO A 77 12.42 -11.45 -14.81
C PRO A 77 11.28 -11.27 -15.81
N LEU A 78 11.47 -10.36 -16.76
CA LEU A 78 10.54 -10.21 -17.88
C LEU A 78 10.38 -11.55 -18.61
N ASP A 79 9.13 -11.95 -18.89
CA ASP A 79 8.85 -13.12 -19.72
C ASP A 79 9.22 -12.84 -21.18
N ALA A 80 10.42 -13.25 -21.57
CA ALA A 80 10.94 -13.13 -22.92
C ALA A 80 10.65 -14.37 -23.80
N SER A 81 9.76 -15.27 -23.38
CA SER A 81 9.42 -16.48 -24.14
C SER A 81 8.82 -16.18 -25.53
N ARG A 82 8.21 -15.01 -25.71
CA ARG A 82 7.62 -14.57 -26.99
C ARG A 82 8.23 -13.27 -27.47
N LYS A 83 8.55 -13.22 -28.77
CA LYS A 83 8.92 -11.97 -29.45
C LYS A 83 7.64 -11.17 -29.71
N GLY A 84 7.46 -10.05 -29.01
CA GLY A 84 6.41 -9.09 -29.32
C GLY A 84 6.60 -8.55 -30.74
N MET A 85 5.65 -8.81 -31.63
CA MET A 85 5.63 -8.22 -32.97
C MET A 85 4.66 -7.04 -32.98
N PHE A 86 5.09 -5.89 -33.51
CA PHE A 86 4.18 -4.81 -33.85
C PHE A 86 3.17 -5.31 -34.88
N ALA A 87 1.89 -5.34 -34.53
CA ALA A 87 0.83 -5.66 -35.48
C ALA A 87 0.72 -4.51 -36.50
N VAL A 88 1.41 -4.65 -37.65
CA VAL A 88 1.15 -3.79 -38.81
C VAL A 88 -0.20 -4.19 -39.38
N THR A 89 -1.24 -3.43 -39.01
CA THR A 89 -2.50 -3.44 -39.74
C THR A 89 -2.23 -2.80 -41.10
N ARG A 90 -2.09 -3.62 -42.14
CA ARG A 90 -2.15 -3.13 -43.52
C ARG A 90 -3.55 -2.58 -43.73
N GLY A 91 -3.66 -1.25 -43.71
CA GLY A 91 -4.86 -0.54 -44.13
C GLY A 91 -5.26 -1.01 -45.52
N SER A 92 -6.52 -1.41 -45.63
CA SER A 92 -7.15 -1.73 -46.91
C SER A 92 -6.96 -0.55 -47.87
N ARG A 93 -6.68 -0.91 -49.13
CA ARG A 93 -6.88 -0.05 -50.30
C ARG A 93 -8.26 0.58 -50.28
#